data_AF-A0AA35TZV7-F1
#
_entry.id   AF-A0AA35TZV7-F1
#
_cell.length_a   1.000
_cell.length_b   1.000
_cell.length_c   1.000
_cell.angle_alpha   90.00
_cell.angle_beta   90.00
_cell.angle_gamma   90.00
#
_symmetry.space_group_name_H-M   'P 1'
#
loop_
_entity.id
_entity.type
_entity.pdbx_description
1 polymer ?
#
loop_
_entity_poly.entity_id
_entity_poly.type
_entity_poly.pdbx_seq_one_letter_code
_entity_poly.pdbx_strand_id
1 'polypeptide(L)'
;MGSVQLIRYVAECRRKARPCRISAGLVFSVIWSLRESDKALHTNLFNKHVISRFLTRRYRNLIKENRQVFEDFQARNELCCDYEKALRSTYLREMNEAYVIPMFSYHHEPMQQSHSPCENVGELTIPVIAVNAVDDPFCPADAIPEDVAEANPNLILVTTRRGGHIGFMQGLFPFRKTYMDRVLSQFLTGVLEHDCLSSSSSSSSSSLSLGEESHAFLLGDCELENHALLT
;
A
#
# COMPACT_ATOMS: atom_id res chain seq x y z
N MET A 1 -1.17 -0.22 -6.00
CA MET A 1 -0.04 0.54 -6.62
C MET A 1 0.21 1.87 -5.94
N GLY A 2 -0.79 2.72 -5.70
CA GLY A 2 -0.58 4.01 -5.01
C GLY A 2 0.10 3.89 -3.64
N SER A 3 -0.25 2.87 -2.86
CA SER A 3 0.38 2.58 -1.55
C SER A 3 1.90 2.37 -1.64
N VAL A 4 2.33 1.51 -2.56
CA VAL A 4 3.76 1.22 -2.82
C VAL A 4 4.51 2.48 -3.23
N GLN A 5 3.93 3.29 -4.11
CA GLN A 5 4.56 4.52 -4.61
C GLN A 5 4.69 5.58 -3.51
N LEU A 6 3.69 5.73 -2.64
CA LEU A 6 3.75 6.68 -1.53
C LEU A 6 4.86 6.30 -0.54
N ILE A 7 4.91 5.03 -0.11
CA ILE A 7 5.96 4.54 0.79
C ILE A 7 7.34 4.76 0.17
N ARG A 8 7.50 4.41 -1.11
CA ARG A 8 8.75 4.61 -1.85
C ARG A 8 9.14 6.08 -1.92
N TYR A 9 8.21 6.97 -2.25
CA TYR A 9 8.48 8.41 -2.33
C TYR A 9 9.00 8.97 -1.00
N VAL A 10 8.34 8.62 0.11
CA VAL A 10 8.75 9.07 1.45
C VAL A 10 10.13 8.53 1.79
N ALA A 11 10.39 7.25 1.56
CA ALA A 11 11.71 6.65 1.79
C ALA A 11 12.80 7.30 0.92
N GLU A 12 12.50 7.60 -0.35
CA GLU A 12 13.43 8.29 -1.24
C GLU A 12 13.74 9.73 -0.79
N CYS A 13 12.79 10.44 -0.18
CA CYS A 13 13.04 11.75 0.41
C CYS A 13 14.18 11.67 1.44
N ARG A 14 14.16 10.68 2.34
CA ARG A 14 15.23 10.46 3.32
C ARG A 14 16.54 10.09 2.66
N ARG A 15 16.54 9.06 1.81
CA ARG A 15 17.78 8.55 1.15
C ARG A 15 18.47 9.61 0.30
N LYS A 16 17.72 10.50 -0.34
CA LYS A 16 18.25 11.58 -1.19
C LYS A 16 18.44 12.89 -0.43
N ALA A 17 18.24 12.90 0.89
CA ALA A 17 18.29 14.10 1.75
C ALA A 17 17.45 15.27 1.20
N ARG A 18 16.25 14.96 0.69
CA ARG A 18 15.29 15.93 0.16
C ARG A 18 14.18 16.19 1.17
N PRO A 19 13.68 17.43 1.28
CA PRO A 19 12.52 17.70 2.12
C PRO A 19 11.30 16.92 1.60
N CYS A 20 10.63 16.18 2.48
CA CYS A 20 9.37 15.54 2.16
C CYS A 20 8.26 16.60 2.16
N ARG A 21 7.49 16.68 1.08
CA ARG A 21 6.37 17.64 0.95
C ARG A 21 5.03 17.08 1.44
N ILE A 22 5.04 15.86 1.97
CA ILE A 22 3.87 15.18 2.51
C ILE A 22 4.01 15.22 4.03
N SER A 23 2.98 15.67 4.75
CA SER A 23 3.02 15.76 6.21
C SER A 23 2.72 14.41 6.89
N ALA A 24 1.82 13.61 6.30
CA ALA A 24 1.46 12.28 6.78
C ALA A 24 0.91 11.41 5.63
N GLY A 25 0.95 10.08 5.79
CA GLY A 25 0.45 9.12 4.81
C GLY A 25 -0.62 8.18 5.37
N LEU A 26 -1.63 7.86 4.57
CA LEU A 26 -2.56 6.76 4.82
C LEU A 26 -2.58 5.85 3.59
N VAL A 27 -2.32 4.56 3.79
CA VAL A 27 -2.27 3.57 2.73
C VAL A 27 -3.09 2.34 3.10
N PHE A 28 -3.79 1.80 2.11
CA PHE A 28 -4.58 0.57 2.25
C PHE A 28 -4.00 -0.53 1.36
N SER A 29 -4.09 -1.76 1.85
CA SER A 29 -3.71 -3.00 1.17
C SER A 29 -2.37 -2.91 0.49
N VAL A 30 -1.37 -2.57 1.30
CA VAL A 30 0.01 -2.49 0.86
C VAL A 30 0.46 -3.90 0.49
N ILE A 31 1.00 -4.05 -0.73
CA ILE A 31 1.67 -5.28 -1.15
C ILE A 31 3.10 -5.18 -0.65
N TRP A 32 3.35 -5.65 0.58
CA TRP A 32 4.60 -5.41 1.31
C TRP A 32 5.82 -6.11 0.72
N SER A 33 5.65 -7.34 0.22
CA SER A 33 6.68 -8.12 -0.46
C SER A 33 6.17 -8.55 -1.82
N LEU A 34 6.74 -7.98 -2.89
CA LEU A 34 6.34 -8.33 -4.25
C LEU A 34 6.62 -9.81 -4.56
N ARG A 35 7.67 -10.37 -3.96
CA ARG A 35 8.03 -11.79 -4.10
C ARG A 35 7.00 -12.71 -3.45
N GLU A 36 6.65 -12.47 -2.20
CA GLU A 36 5.70 -13.34 -1.49
C GLU A 36 4.29 -13.20 -2.06
N SER A 37 3.90 -12.00 -2.48
CA SER A 37 2.64 -11.75 -3.20
C SER A 37 2.55 -12.48 -4.52
N ASP A 38 3.62 -12.44 -5.32
CA ASP A 38 3.73 -13.17 -6.57
C ASP A 38 3.70 -14.69 -6.34
N LYS A 39 4.32 -15.19 -5.28
CA LYS A 39 4.21 -16.59 -4.87
C LYS A 39 2.77 -16.95 -4.46
N ALA A 40 2.11 -16.14 -3.64
CA ALA A 40 0.75 -16.37 -3.14
C ALA A 40 -0.29 -16.48 -4.26
N LEU A 41 -0.15 -15.67 -5.31
CA LEU A 41 -1.02 -15.70 -6.50
C LEU A 41 -0.88 -17.00 -7.31
N HIS A 42 0.25 -17.69 -7.19
CA HIS A 42 0.56 -18.89 -7.98
C HIS A 42 0.43 -20.19 -7.19
N THR A 43 0.53 -20.12 -5.86
CA THR A 43 0.56 -21.31 -4.99
C THR A 43 -0.84 -21.92 -4.82
N ASN A 44 -1.89 -21.10 -4.69
CA ASN A 44 -3.26 -21.58 -4.57
C ASN A 44 -3.93 -21.66 -5.96
N LEU A 45 -4.45 -22.84 -6.32
CA LEU A 45 -5.20 -23.05 -7.57
C LEU A 45 -6.39 -22.10 -7.71
N PHE A 46 -7.08 -21.77 -6.61
CA PHE A 46 -8.16 -20.79 -6.63
C PHE A 46 -7.65 -19.40 -7.04
N ASN A 47 -6.59 -18.90 -6.40
CA ASN A 47 -5.99 -17.60 -6.73
C ASN A 47 -5.49 -17.58 -8.18
N LYS A 48 -4.81 -18.66 -8.61
CA LYS A 48 -4.27 -18.78 -9.96
C LYS A 48 -5.37 -18.80 -11.03
N HIS A 49 -6.44 -19.57 -10.83
CA HIS A 49 -7.44 -19.76 -11.87
C HIS A 49 -8.61 -18.78 -11.80
N VAL A 50 -8.94 -18.23 -10.64
CA VAL A 50 -10.03 -17.25 -10.49
C VAL A 50 -9.45 -15.85 -10.61
N ILE A 51 -8.60 -15.44 -9.66
CA ILE A 51 -8.14 -14.06 -9.53
C ILE A 51 -7.19 -13.70 -10.69
N SER A 52 -6.13 -14.47 -10.85
CA SER A 52 -5.07 -14.17 -11.83
C SER A 52 -5.59 -14.21 -13.28
N ARG A 53 -6.43 -15.20 -13.64
CA ARG A 53 -7.05 -15.25 -14.98
C ARG A 53 -8.08 -14.14 -15.19
N PHE A 54 -8.91 -13.82 -14.19
CA PHE A 54 -9.91 -12.76 -14.29
C PHE A 54 -9.24 -11.40 -14.50
N LEU A 55 -8.25 -11.06 -13.68
CA LEU A 55 -7.49 -9.82 -13.82
C LEU A 55 -6.77 -9.76 -15.16
N THR A 56 -6.11 -10.83 -15.59
CA THR A 56 -5.44 -10.86 -16.90
C THR A 56 -6.41 -10.61 -18.04
N ARG A 57 -7.62 -11.19 -17.99
CA ARG A 57 -8.66 -10.93 -18.99
C ARG A 57 -9.08 -9.45 -18.97
N ARG A 58 -9.25 -8.84 -17.80
CA ARG A 58 -9.58 -7.41 -17.67
C ARG A 58 -8.47 -6.52 -18.24
N TYR A 59 -7.21 -6.78 -17.89
CA TYR A 59 -6.07 -6.05 -18.45
C TYR A 59 -6.00 -6.17 -19.97
N ARG A 60 -6.18 -7.37 -20.53
CA ARG A 60 -6.22 -7.56 -21.99
C ARG A 60 -7.32 -6.76 -22.66
N ASN A 61 -8.51 -6.72 -22.06
CA ASN A 61 -9.61 -5.92 -22.61
C ASN A 61 -9.27 -4.42 -22.57
N LEU A 62 -8.71 -3.94 -21.45
CA LEU A 62 -8.30 -2.54 -21.32
C LEU A 62 -7.22 -2.15 -22.34
N ILE A 63 -6.23 -3.01 -22.54
CA ILE A 63 -5.18 -2.81 -23.57
C ILE A 63 -5.80 -2.74 -24.97
N LYS A 64 -6.75 -3.63 -25.29
CA LYS A 64 -7.45 -3.64 -26.58
C LYS A 64 -8.28 -2.38 -26.81
N GLU A 65 -9.02 -1.95 -25.80
CA GLU A 65 -9.86 -0.75 -25.84
C GLU A 65 -9.02 0.52 -26.05
N ASN A 66 -7.77 0.51 -25.57
CA ASN A 66 -6.85 1.64 -25.66
C ASN A 66 -5.73 1.41 -26.69
N ARG A 67 -5.94 0.55 -27.70
CA ARG A 67 -4.91 0.17 -28.69
C ARG A 67 -4.22 1.36 -29.35
N GLN A 68 -4.98 2.42 -29.66
CA GLN A 68 -4.44 3.64 -30.28
C GLN A 68 -3.31 4.26 -29.45
N VAL A 69 -3.43 4.25 -28.11
CA VAL A 69 -2.38 4.75 -27.22
C VAL A 69 -1.07 3.99 -27.45
N PHE A 70 -1.15 2.66 -27.55
CA PHE A 70 0.01 1.81 -27.80
C PHE A 70 0.63 2.04 -29.18
N GLU A 71 -0.21 2.17 -30.21
CA GLU A 71 0.23 2.48 -31.58
C GLU A 71 0.93 3.85 -31.63
N ASP A 72 0.42 4.86 -30.93
CA ASP A 72 1.00 6.20 -30.85
C ASP A 72 2.35 6.22 -30.12
N PHE A 73 2.48 5.49 -29.01
CA PHE A 73 3.77 5.32 -28.31
C PHE A 73 4.76 4.53 -29.16
N GLN A 74 4.29 3.52 -29.91
CA GLN A 74 5.13 2.74 -30.81
C GLN A 74 5.63 3.58 -31.98
N ALA A 75 4.76 4.39 -32.61
CA ALA A 75 5.11 5.28 -33.71
C ALA A 75 6.16 6.33 -33.31
N ARG A 76 6.15 6.76 -32.04
CA ARG A 76 7.15 7.67 -31.46
C ARG A 76 8.42 6.97 -30.95
N ASN A 77 8.51 5.65 -31.07
CA ASN A 77 9.60 4.83 -30.52
C ASN A 77 9.76 5.01 -29.00
N GLU A 78 8.65 5.26 -28.29
CA GLU A 78 8.57 5.48 -26.85
C GLU A 78 7.93 4.28 -26.11
N LEU A 79 7.48 3.26 -26.86
CA LEU A 79 6.85 2.09 -26.28
C LEU A 79 7.88 1.23 -25.53
N CYS A 80 7.76 1.18 -24.21
CA CYS A 80 8.68 0.46 -23.34
C CYS A 80 8.24 -0.98 -23.02
N CYS A 81 7.11 -1.46 -23.54
CA CYS A 81 6.53 -2.76 -23.20
C CYS A 81 6.15 -3.61 -24.41
N ASP A 82 6.06 -4.93 -24.22
CA ASP A 82 5.62 -5.89 -25.26
C ASP A 82 4.10 -6.09 -25.14
N TYR A 83 3.34 -5.17 -25.72
CA TYR A 83 1.88 -5.20 -25.64
C TYR A 83 1.28 -6.44 -26.35
N GLU A 84 1.93 -6.97 -27.39
CA GLU A 84 1.47 -8.17 -28.11
C GLU A 84 1.63 -9.43 -27.25
N LYS A 85 2.74 -9.55 -26.52
CA LYS A 85 2.90 -10.60 -25.51
C LYS A 85 1.86 -10.43 -24.39
N ALA A 86 1.59 -9.20 -23.95
CA ALA A 86 0.57 -8.92 -22.93
C ALA A 86 -0.85 -9.35 -23.37
N LEU A 87 -1.21 -9.17 -24.65
CA LEU A 87 -2.48 -9.64 -25.21
C LEU A 87 -2.59 -11.17 -25.29
N ARG A 88 -1.47 -11.88 -25.33
CA ARG A 88 -1.42 -13.35 -25.30
C ARG A 88 -1.37 -13.93 -23.89
N SER A 89 -1.10 -13.11 -22.87
CA SER A 89 -1.01 -13.56 -21.48
C SER A 89 -2.31 -14.20 -20.98
N THR A 90 -2.15 -15.29 -20.24
CA THR A 90 -3.22 -16.06 -19.61
C THR A 90 -3.30 -15.80 -18.11
N TYR A 91 -2.15 -15.59 -17.49
CA TYR A 91 -2.00 -15.34 -16.05
C TYR A 91 -1.35 -13.99 -15.77
N LEU A 92 -1.59 -13.48 -14.56
CA LEU A 92 -1.20 -12.13 -14.17
C LEU A 92 0.32 -11.93 -14.19
N ARG A 93 1.11 -12.97 -13.89
CA ARG A 93 2.58 -12.92 -14.01
C ARG A 93 3.04 -12.63 -15.44
N GLU A 94 2.51 -13.36 -16.42
CA GLU A 94 2.86 -13.15 -17.84
C GLU A 94 2.45 -11.74 -18.29
N MET A 95 1.29 -11.27 -17.84
CA MET A 95 0.83 -9.89 -18.08
C MET A 95 1.77 -8.86 -17.42
N ASN A 96 2.19 -9.10 -16.18
CA ASN A 96 3.07 -8.20 -15.47
C ASN A 96 4.44 -8.10 -16.16
N GLU A 97 5.04 -9.24 -16.51
CA GLU A 97 6.33 -9.30 -17.21
C GLU A 97 6.30 -8.60 -18.57
N ALA A 98 5.21 -8.75 -19.33
CA ALA A 98 5.10 -8.18 -20.68
C ALA A 98 4.74 -6.69 -20.68
N TYR A 99 3.89 -6.26 -19.75
CA TYR A 99 3.26 -4.94 -19.78
C TYR A 99 3.53 -4.10 -18.53
N VAL A 100 3.16 -4.58 -17.34
CA VAL A 100 3.18 -3.76 -16.12
C VAL A 100 4.62 -3.40 -15.72
N ILE A 101 5.52 -4.37 -15.68
CA ILE A 101 6.90 -4.17 -15.23
C ILE A 101 7.65 -3.17 -16.13
N PRO A 102 7.63 -3.34 -17.47
CA PRO A 102 8.33 -2.40 -18.34
C PRO A 102 7.69 -1.00 -18.33
N MET A 103 6.36 -0.89 -18.21
CA MET A 103 5.67 0.40 -18.19
C MET A 103 6.09 1.29 -17.01
N PHE A 104 6.42 0.70 -15.86
CA PHE A 104 6.88 1.44 -14.69
C PHE A 104 8.41 1.61 -14.63
N SER A 105 9.10 1.43 -15.76
CA SER A 105 10.55 1.63 -15.90
C SER A 105 11.40 0.80 -14.93
N TYR A 106 10.93 -0.39 -14.54
CA TYR A 106 11.69 -1.34 -13.70
C TYR A 106 12.77 -2.07 -14.52
N HIS A 107 13.42 -1.40 -15.47
CA HIS A 107 14.20 -2.00 -16.54
C HIS A 107 15.53 -2.65 -16.11
N HIS A 108 16.03 -2.38 -14.91
CA HIS A 108 17.41 -2.75 -14.55
C HIS A 108 17.62 -3.34 -13.14
N GLU A 109 16.60 -3.38 -12.29
CA GLU A 109 16.68 -3.99 -10.96
C GLU A 109 15.69 -5.16 -10.87
N PRO A 110 16.06 -6.31 -10.28
CA PRO A 110 15.08 -7.36 -10.04
C PRO A 110 13.96 -6.79 -9.18
N MET A 111 12.76 -6.66 -9.79
CA MET A 111 11.57 -6.02 -9.22
C MET A 111 11.27 -6.47 -7.77
N GLN A 112 11.71 -7.67 -7.41
CA GLN A 112 11.47 -8.31 -6.13
C GLN A 112 12.29 -7.76 -4.95
N GLN A 113 13.48 -7.20 -5.17
CA GLN A 113 14.47 -6.90 -4.11
C GLN A 113 14.79 -5.41 -3.87
N SER A 114 14.29 -4.49 -4.71
CA SER A 114 14.59 -3.06 -4.58
C SER A 114 13.33 -2.19 -4.49
N HIS A 115 12.14 -2.82 -4.56
CA HIS A 115 10.86 -2.13 -4.67
C HIS A 115 9.80 -2.66 -3.71
N SER A 116 10.14 -3.64 -2.87
CA SER A 116 9.21 -4.12 -1.87
C SER A 116 9.06 -3.05 -0.77
N PRO A 117 7.83 -2.60 -0.45
CA PRO A 117 7.61 -1.62 0.61
C PRO A 117 8.27 -1.97 1.95
N CYS A 118 8.40 -3.25 2.30
CA CYS A 118 9.04 -3.68 3.53
C CYS A 118 10.49 -3.18 3.67
N GLU A 119 11.25 -3.09 2.57
CA GLU A 119 12.64 -2.58 2.54
C GLU A 119 12.71 -1.05 2.70
N ASN A 120 11.58 -0.37 2.54
CA ASN A 120 11.47 1.09 2.62
C ASN A 120 10.95 1.55 3.98
N VAL A 121 10.41 0.66 4.81
CA VAL A 121 9.81 1.03 6.09
C VAL A 121 10.79 1.76 6.98
N GLY A 122 12.03 1.26 7.14
CA GLY A 122 13.03 1.89 8.02
C GLY A 122 13.42 3.32 7.62
N GLU A 123 13.10 3.73 6.39
CA GLU A 123 13.43 5.06 5.83
C GLU A 123 12.28 6.07 5.97
N LEU A 124 11.12 5.68 6.51
CA LEU A 124 9.98 6.58 6.64
C LEU A 124 10.29 7.70 7.66
N THR A 125 10.15 8.95 7.23
CA THR A 125 10.43 10.16 8.03
C THR A 125 9.18 10.90 8.50
N ILE A 126 8.01 10.48 8.04
CA ILE A 126 6.72 11.09 8.36
C ILE A 126 5.78 10.00 8.90
N PRO A 127 4.78 10.35 9.71
CA PRO A 127 3.78 9.39 10.15
C PRO A 127 3.04 8.77 8.97
N VAL A 128 3.02 7.44 8.90
CA VAL A 128 2.27 6.67 7.91
C VAL A 128 1.40 5.64 8.63
N ILE A 129 0.11 5.63 8.32
CA ILE A 129 -0.80 4.55 8.72
C ILE A 129 -0.95 3.60 7.52
N ALA A 130 -0.64 2.33 7.73
CA ALA A 130 -0.84 1.29 6.74
C ALA A 130 -1.88 0.28 7.23
N VAL A 131 -2.95 0.10 6.47
CA VAL A 131 -4.04 -0.82 6.79
C VAL A 131 -4.02 -2.01 5.84
N ASN A 132 -3.88 -3.21 6.38
CA ASN A 132 -3.86 -4.47 5.62
C ASN A 132 -4.89 -5.45 6.17
N ALA A 133 -5.35 -6.38 5.33
CA ALA A 133 -6.25 -7.46 5.73
C ALA A 133 -5.55 -8.82 5.60
N VAL A 134 -5.71 -9.69 6.59
CA VAL A 134 -5.14 -11.05 6.60
C VAL A 134 -5.71 -11.92 5.48
N ASP A 135 -6.95 -11.66 5.07
CA ASP A 135 -7.63 -12.37 3.97
C ASP A 135 -7.37 -11.75 2.58
N ASP A 136 -6.37 -10.86 2.44
CA ASP A 136 -5.98 -10.28 1.16
C ASP A 136 -5.31 -11.33 0.24
N PRO A 137 -5.89 -11.64 -0.93
CA PRO A 137 -5.32 -12.63 -1.85
C PRO A 137 -4.02 -12.17 -2.54
N PHE A 138 -3.70 -10.88 -2.50
CA PHE A 138 -2.48 -10.31 -3.08
C PHE A 138 -1.38 -10.09 -2.05
N CYS A 139 -1.69 -10.04 -0.75
CA CYS A 139 -0.71 -9.86 0.31
C CYS A 139 -0.92 -10.97 1.34
N PRO A 140 -0.19 -12.10 1.24
CA PRO A 140 -0.33 -13.16 2.24
C PRO A 140 0.04 -12.64 3.63
N ALA A 141 -0.59 -13.19 4.67
CA ALA A 141 -0.40 -12.76 6.06
C ALA A 141 1.09 -12.71 6.45
N ASP A 142 1.85 -13.75 6.09
CA ASP A 142 3.28 -13.86 6.37
C ASP A 142 4.16 -12.79 5.67
N ALA A 143 3.60 -12.07 4.69
CA ALA A 143 4.30 -10.96 4.03
C ALA A 143 4.07 -9.61 4.72
N ILE A 144 3.16 -9.52 5.69
CA ILE A 144 2.90 -8.30 6.45
C ILE A 144 4.07 -8.10 7.44
N PRO A 145 4.78 -6.96 7.41
CA PRO A 145 6.04 -6.78 8.12
C PRO A 145 5.82 -6.26 9.55
N GLU A 146 5.24 -7.09 10.42
CA GLU A 146 4.92 -6.71 11.81
C GLU A 146 6.17 -6.25 12.58
N ASP A 147 7.24 -7.05 12.56
CA ASP A 147 8.50 -6.73 13.26
C ASP A 147 9.12 -5.39 12.79
N VAL A 148 9.10 -5.14 11.48
CA VAL A 148 9.69 -3.92 10.90
C VAL A 148 8.83 -2.70 11.19
N ALA A 149 7.50 -2.88 11.26
CA ALA A 149 6.58 -1.83 11.66
C ALA A 149 6.74 -1.48 13.14
N GLU A 150 6.87 -2.48 14.02
CA GLU A 150 7.11 -2.26 15.45
C GLU A 150 8.41 -1.50 15.71
N ALA A 151 9.45 -1.75 14.91
CA ALA A 151 10.73 -1.05 15.02
C ALA A 151 10.72 0.40 14.53
N ASN A 152 9.69 0.85 13.79
CA ASN A 152 9.63 2.20 13.24
C ASN A 152 8.51 3.06 13.87
N PRO A 153 8.84 4.11 14.65
CA PRO A 153 7.82 4.98 15.27
C PRO A 153 6.98 5.78 14.26
N ASN A 154 7.44 5.90 13.00
CA ASN A 154 6.72 6.59 11.94
C ASN A 154 5.75 5.68 11.17
N LEU A 155 5.65 4.38 11.48
CA LEU A 155 4.72 3.47 10.84
C LEU A 155 3.73 2.90 11.86
N ILE A 156 2.44 3.18 11.66
CA ILE A 156 1.36 2.48 12.34
C ILE A 156 0.82 1.43 11.38
N LEU A 157 1.03 0.16 11.71
CA LEU A 157 0.47 -0.96 10.97
C LEU A 157 -0.83 -1.44 11.61
N VAL A 158 -1.91 -1.42 10.84
CA VAL A 158 -3.24 -1.89 11.24
C VAL A 158 -3.59 -3.12 10.43
N THR A 159 -3.68 -4.26 11.10
CA THR A 159 -4.02 -5.54 10.46
C THR A 159 -5.44 -5.95 10.84
N THR A 160 -6.32 -6.14 9.86
CA THR A 160 -7.68 -6.63 10.07
C THR A 160 -7.80 -8.11 9.71
N ARG A 161 -8.65 -8.87 10.42
CA ARG A 161 -8.93 -10.28 10.06
C ARG A 161 -9.61 -10.42 8.70
N ARG A 162 -10.42 -9.43 8.30
CA ARG A 162 -11.19 -9.42 7.06
C ARG A 162 -11.17 -8.05 6.41
N GLY A 163 -11.21 -8.05 5.09
CA GLY A 163 -11.28 -6.83 4.28
C GLY A 163 -10.97 -7.09 2.81
N GLY A 164 -10.26 -8.18 2.49
CA GLY A 164 -9.70 -8.42 1.16
C GLY A 164 -8.79 -7.28 0.73
N HIS A 165 -8.50 -7.21 -0.58
CA HIS A 165 -7.58 -6.20 -1.10
C HIS A 165 -8.15 -4.78 -1.16
N ILE A 166 -9.46 -4.60 -1.29
CA ILE A 166 -10.09 -3.27 -1.44
C ILE A 166 -11.45 -3.16 -0.74
N GLY A 167 -11.88 -4.21 -0.05
CA GLY A 167 -13.26 -4.34 0.40
C GLY A 167 -13.52 -3.61 1.71
N PHE A 168 -12.78 -3.97 2.77
CA PHE A 168 -12.89 -3.41 4.13
C PHE A 168 -14.33 -3.10 4.57
N MET A 169 -15.26 -3.97 4.18
CA MET A 169 -16.69 -3.78 4.40
C MET A 169 -17.04 -4.10 5.84
N GLN A 170 -18.06 -3.43 6.36
CA GLN A 170 -18.53 -3.64 7.73
C GLN A 170 -20.04 -3.73 7.82
N GLY A 171 -20.47 -4.47 8.84
CA GLY A 171 -21.87 -4.79 9.06
C GLY A 171 -22.35 -5.92 8.15
N LEU A 172 -23.56 -6.39 8.44
CA LEU A 172 -24.21 -7.46 7.68
C LEU A 172 -24.73 -6.97 6.31
N PHE A 173 -24.93 -5.66 6.18
CA PHE A 173 -25.46 -5.01 4.98
C PHE A 173 -24.48 -3.96 4.46
N PRO A 174 -23.93 -4.11 3.24
CA PRO A 174 -22.87 -3.26 2.69
C PRO A 174 -23.37 -1.89 2.18
N PHE A 175 -24.39 -1.32 2.80
CA PHE A 175 -24.99 -0.04 2.40
C PHE A 175 -24.53 1.15 3.27
N ARG A 176 -23.60 0.92 4.20
CA ARG A 176 -23.08 1.92 5.14
C ARG A 176 -21.61 2.25 4.87
N LYS A 177 -21.10 3.29 5.55
CA LYS A 177 -19.68 3.67 5.55
C LYS A 177 -18.81 2.45 5.82
N THR A 178 -17.82 2.23 4.96
CA THR A 178 -16.83 1.16 5.10
C THR A 178 -15.86 1.45 6.25
N TYR A 179 -15.05 0.46 6.63
CA TYR A 179 -13.97 0.69 7.58
C TYR A 179 -12.96 1.70 7.02
N MET A 180 -12.65 1.63 5.72
CA MET A 180 -11.79 2.60 5.04
C MET A 180 -12.29 4.04 5.20
N ASP A 181 -13.60 4.27 5.03
CA ASP A 181 -14.18 5.62 5.16
C ASP A 181 -14.01 6.19 6.57
N ARG A 182 -14.14 5.33 7.59
CA ARG A 182 -13.95 5.75 8.98
C ARG A 182 -12.49 6.06 9.29
N VAL A 183 -11.57 5.17 8.91
CA VAL A 183 -10.13 5.38 9.12
C VAL A 183 -9.66 6.61 8.36
N LEU A 184 -10.09 6.80 7.12
CA LEU A 184 -9.78 7.99 6.34
C LEU A 184 -10.30 9.26 7.02
N SER A 185 -11.55 9.26 7.49
CA SER A 185 -12.12 10.40 8.21
C SER A 185 -11.31 10.73 9.47
N GLN A 186 -10.98 9.73 10.29
CA GLN A 186 -10.20 9.91 11.51
C GLN A 186 -8.78 10.40 11.22
N PHE A 187 -8.12 9.83 10.21
CA PHE A 187 -6.81 10.25 9.76
C PHE A 187 -6.79 11.71 9.31
N LEU A 188 -7.74 12.10 8.45
CA LEU A 188 -7.82 13.48 7.96
C LEU A 188 -8.10 14.47 9.11
N THR A 189 -9.03 14.14 10.01
CA THR A 189 -9.29 14.98 11.19
C THR A 189 -8.01 15.14 12.03
N GLY A 190 -7.32 14.05 12.36
CA GLY A 190 -6.10 14.10 13.17
C GLY A 190 -4.97 14.92 12.53
N VAL A 191 -4.76 14.77 11.22
CA VAL A 191 -3.74 15.57 10.49
C VAL A 191 -4.09 17.06 10.50
N LEU A 192 -5.35 17.41 10.23
CA LEU A 192 -5.80 18.81 10.19
C LEU A 192 -5.75 19.48 11.57
N GLU A 193 -6.12 18.76 12.63
CA GLU A 193 -6.05 19.27 14.00
C GLU A 193 -4.59 19.49 14.43
N HIS A 194 -3.68 18.57 14.09
CA HIS A 194 -2.25 18.71 14.37
C HIS A 194 -1.64 19.92 13.64
N ASP A 195 -2.02 20.17 12.39
CA ASP A 195 -1.55 21.35 11.63
C ASP A 195 -2.08 22.68 12.23
N CYS A 196 -3.31 22.68 12.76
CA CYS A 196 -3.88 23.84 13.47
C CYS A 196 -3.15 24.12 14.80
N LEU A 197 -2.81 23.08 15.56
CA LEU A 197 -2.08 23.19 16.82
C LEU A 197 -0.62 23.63 16.62
N SER A 198 0.05 23.10 15.60
CA SER A 198 1.42 23.50 15.27
C SER A 198 1.50 24.96 14.77
N SER A 199 0.54 25.42 13.98
CA SER A 199 0.48 26.83 13.55
C SER A 199 0.17 27.82 14.69
N SER A 200 -0.68 27.45 15.66
CA SER A 200 -1.00 28.28 16.84
C SER A 200 0.12 28.33 17.89
N SER A 201 0.90 27.26 18.05
CA SER A 201 2.09 27.24 18.94
C SER A 201 3.24 28.11 18.42
N SER A 202 3.38 28.26 17.09
CA SER A 202 4.40 29.13 16.48
C SER A 202 4.14 30.63 16.67
N SER A 203 2.92 31.02 17.05
CA SER A 203 2.52 32.41 17.34
C SER A 203 2.46 32.74 18.84
N SER A 204 2.77 31.78 19.71
CA SER A 204 2.72 31.92 21.17
C SER A 204 3.98 31.39 21.85
N SER A 205 5.15 31.94 21.49
CA SER A 205 6.38 31.74 22.28
C SER A 205 6.36 32.64 23.53
N SER A 206 5.62 32.21 24.54
CA SER A 206 5.92 32.56 25.94
C SER A 206 5.78 31.30 26.79
N SER A 207 6.91 30.93 27.37
CA SER A 207 7.23 29.72 28.15
C SER A 207 6.10 29.12 28.98
N LEU A 208 5.86 27.82 28.82
CA LEU A 208 5.42 26.92 29.88
C LEU A 208 5.91 25.50 29.56
N SER A 209 6.82 25.02 30.41
CA SER A 209 7.34 23.66 30.43
C SER A 209 6.27 22.68 30.89
N LEU A 210 5.96 21.65 30.09
CA LEU A 210 5.19 20.49 30.51
C LEU A 210 5.82 19.22 29.93
N GLY A 211 5.82 18.19 30.78
CA GLY A 211 6.62 16.99 30.71
C GLY A 211 6.29 16.03 29.58
N GLU A 212 7.18 15.06 29.41
CA GLU A 212 7.04 13.89 28.57
C GLU A 212 5.74 13.14 28.90
N GLU A 213 4.74 13.24 28.03
CA GLU A 213 3.70 12.22 27.91
C GLU A 213 3.61 11.77 26.45
N SER A 214 4.01 10.52 26.25
CA SER A 214 3.87 9.76 25.01
C SER A 214 2.39 9.47 24.79
N HIS A 215 1.68 10.33 24.06
CA HIS A 215 0.31 10.04 23.66
C HIS A 215 0.29 9.02 22.51
N ALA A 216 0.29 7.74 22.89
CA ALA A 216 -0.25 6.68 22.07
C ALA A 216 -1.76 6.94 21.91
N PHE A 217 -2.18 7.44 20.75
CA PHE A 217 -3.59 7.43 20.36
C PHE A 217 -3.98 6.00 20.01
N LEU A 218 -4.38 5.26 21.04
CA LEU A 218 -5.16 4.02 20.90
C LEU A 218 -6.47 4.40 20.21
N LEU A 219 -6.66 3.96 18.97
CA LEU A 219 -7.95 3.97 18.31
C LEU A 219 -8.90 3.09 19.15
N GLY A 220 -9.84 3.74 19.82
CA GLY A 220 -10.73 3.15 20.81
C GLY A 220 -11.55 1.97 20.30
N ASP A 221 -11.71 1.01 21.22
CA ASP A 221 -12.76 0.02 21.38
C ASP A 221 -13.12 -0.81 20.13
N CYS A 222 -12.26 -1.77 19.82
CA CYS A 222 -12.72 -3.09 19.42
C CYS A 222 -12.21 -4.08 20.48
N GLU A 223 -13.15 -4.71 21.18
CA GLU A 223 -12.92 -5.76 22.17
C GLU A 223 -11.87 -6.76 21.66
N LEU A 224 -10.65 -6.61 22.15
CA LEU A 224 -9.63 -7.64 22.13
C LEU A 224 -9.99 -8.60 23.25
N GLU A 225 -10.74 -9.66 22.92
CA GLU A 225 -10.73 -10.85 23.77
C GLU A 225 -9.30 -11.38 23.79
N ASN A 226 -8.63 -11.04 24.89
CA ASN A 226 -7.40 -11.67 25.36
C ASN A 226 -7.60 -13.18 25.42
N HIS A 227 -7.01 -13.89 24.46
CA HIS A 227 -6.43 -15.19 24.74
C HIS A 227 -5.00 -15.19 24.25
N ALA A 228 -4.14 -14.61 25.07
CA ALA A 228 -2.74 -14.94 25.10
C ALA A 228 -2.57 -16.28 25.83
N LEU A 229 -1.62 -17.06 25.31
CA LEU A 229 -0.74 -18.02 25.98
C LEU A 229 -1.08 -19.53 25.94
N LEU A 230 -0.14 -20.20 25.25
CA LEU A 230 0.60 -21.40 25.63
C LEU A 230 0.10 -22.76 25.11
N THR A 231 1.08 -23.44 24.46
CA THR A 231 1.19 -24.82 23.97
C THR A 231 0.39 -25.22 22.74
#